data_AF-A0A543PXT5-F1
#
_entry.id   AF-A0A543PXT5-F1
#
_cell.length_a   1.000
_cell.length_b   1.000
_cell.length_c   1.000
_cell.angle_alpha   90.00
_cell.angle_beta   90.00
_cell.angle_gamma   90.00
#
_symmetry.space_group_name_H-M   'P 1'
#
loop_
_entity.id
_entity.type
_entity.pdbx_description
1 polymer ?
#
loop_
_entity_poly.entity_id
_entity_poly.type
_entity_poly.pdbx_seq_one_letter_code
_entity_poly.pdbx_strand_id
1 'polypeptide(L)'
;MLGAAGRGALAGLAWGLLARLFMRLIATTPEFTWGGTLAILGFSTLLGTGLGLVVGARRGGRSRWWRLAPVPGLVLFMSPGMTLVPGAVLVALALAVRSRAATVLLLLAALIAVVVPAVGLDGEGGEASPTGSLGLALVIVAVGLLGVGFHEWWRRWAPPTRHTPAGARSETRV
;
A
#
# COMPACT_ATOMS: atom_id res chain seq x y z
N MET A 1 -17.90 8.73 -4.46
CA MET A 1 -17.26 7.69 -3.61
C MET A 1 -17.21 6.35 -4.31
N LEU A 2 -18.31 5.86 -4.90
CA LEU A 2 -18.36 4.60 -5.65
C LEU A 2 -17.28 4.50 -6.73
N GLY A 3 -17.06 5.54 -7.53
CA GLY A 3 -15.98 5.54 -8.53
C GLY A 3 -14.56 5.48 -7.94
N ALA A 4 -14.34 5.98 -6.71
CA ALA A 4 -13.05 5.87 -6.03
C ALA A 4 -12.87 4.47 -5.41
N ALA A 5 -13.92 3.92 -4.81
CA ALA A 5 -13.95 2.56 -4.31
C ALA A 5 -13.72 1.54 -5.43
N GLY A 6 -14.38 1.69 -6.59
CA GLY A 6 -14.20 0.82 -7.76
C GLY A 6 -12.78 0.85 -8.31
N ARG A 7 -12.17 2.04 -8.46
CA ARG A 7 -10.74 2.14 -8.83
C ARG A 7 -9.83 1.49 -7.80
N GLY A 8 -10.15 1.64 -6.52
CA GLY A 8 -9.44 0.97 -5.43
C GLY A 8 -9.55 -0.56 -5.52
N ALA A 9 -10.75 -1.07 -5.78
CA ALA A 9 -11.00 -2.51 -5.97
C ALA A 9 -10.18 -3.06 -7.15
N LEU A 10 -10.19 -2.38 -8.29
CA LEU A 10 -9.40 -2.77 -9.46
C LEU A 10 -7.90 -2.76 -9.18
N ALA A 11 -7.40 -1.73 -8.48
CA ALA A 11 -6.00 -1.67 -8.08
C ALA A 11 -5.63 -2.81 -7.11
N GLY A 12 -6.51 -3.11 -6.15
CA GLY A 12 -6.35 -4.23 -5.21
C GLY A 12 -6.35 -5.59 -5.90
N LEU A 13 -7.25 -5.78 -6.88
CA LEU A 13 -7.32 -7.00 -7.68
C LEU A 13 -6.07 -7.17 -8.56
N ALA A 14 -5.62 -6.10 -9.23
CA ALA A 14 -4.39 -6.10 -10.02
C ALA A 14 -3.16 -6.42 -9.15
N TRP A 15 -3.08 -5.85 -7.95
CA TRP A 15 -2.01 -6.17 -6.99
C TRP A 15 -2.08 -7.62 -6.50
N GLY A 16 -3.28 -8.16 -6.26
CA GLY A 16 -3.46 -9.56 -5.85
C GLY A 16 -3.04 -10.54 -6.94
N LEU A 17 -3.34 -10.23 -8.22
CA LEU A 17 -2.85 -11.00 -9.36
C LEU A 17 -1.32 -10.95 -9.47
N LEU A 18 -0.73 -9.77 -9.25
CA LEU A 18 0.72 -9.60 -9.23
C LEU A 18 1.37 -10.45 -8.12
N ALA A 19 0.81 -10.42 -6.91
CA ALA A 19 1.26 -11.25 -5.80
C ALA A 19 1.13 -12.74 -6.12
N ARG A 20 0.06 -13.14 -6.82
CA ARG A 20 -0.14 -14.53 -7.23
C ARG A 20 0.88 -14.97 -8.28
N LEU A 21 1.17 -14.11 -9.26
CA LEU A 21 2.18 -14.35 -10.28
C LEU A 21 3.57 -14.49 -9.66
N PHE A 22 3.91 -13.61 -8.72
CA PHE A 22 5.14 -13.69 -7.95
C PHE A 22 5.29 -15.04 -7.23
N MET A 23 4.25 -15.47 -6.49
CA MET A 23 4.29 -16.77 -5.80
C MET A 23 4.46 -17.93 -6.77
N ARG A 24 3.81 -17.88 -7.96
CA ARG A 24 3.95 -18.91 -8.98
C ARG A 24 5.37 -18.98 -9.57
N LEU A 25 6.09 -17.86 -9.61
CA LEU A 25 7.43 -17.78 -10.17
C LEU A 25 8.52 -18.20 -9.18
N ILE A 26 8.36 -17.88 -7.90
CA ILE A 26 9.40 -18.13 -6.89
C ILE A 26 9.14 -19.40 -6.07
N ALA A 27 7.88 -19.75 -5.81
CA ALA A 27 7.53 -20.89 -4.95
C ALA A 27 6.95 -22.06 -5.76
N THR A 28 7.66 -23.17 -5.77
CA THR A 28 7.15 -24.48 -6.24
C THR A 28 6.43 -25.25 -5.11
N THR A 29 6.65 -24.85 -3.85
CA THR A 29 6.00 -25.38 -2.65
C THR A 29 5.62 -24.22 -1.72
N PRO A 30 4.44 -24.23 -1.06
CA PRO A 30 3.38 -25.23 -1.12
C PRO A 30 2.57 -25.24 -2.45
N GLU A 31 1.83 -26.32 -2.69
CA GLU A 31 1.04 -26.51 -3.92
C GLU A 31 0.01 -25.39 -4.15
N PHE A 32 -0.23 -25.09 -5.42
CA PHE A 32 -1.18 -24.07 -5.83
C PHE A 32 -2.61 -24.49 -5.49
N THR A 33 -3.27 -23.76 -4.58
CA THR A 33 -4.69 -23.96 -4.31
C THR A 33 -5.55 -22.81 -4.85
N TRP A 34 -6.74 -23.15 -5.34
CA TRP A 34 -7.76 -22.16 -5.70
C TRP A 34 -8.24 -21.36 -4.49
N GLY A 35 -8.38 -22.00 -3.34
CA GLY A 35 -8.74 -21.34 -2.08
C GLY A 35 -7.76 -20.23 -1.68
N GLY A 36 -6.45 -20.50 -1.72
CA GLY A 36 -5.43 -19.49 -1.45
C GLY A 36 -5.43 -18.34 -2.47
N THR A 37 -5.68 -18.66 -3.74
CA THR A 37 -5.81 -17.65 -4.81
C THR A 37 -6.97 -16.70 -4.55
N LEU A 38 -8.17 -17.26 -4.31
CA LEU A 38 -9.37 -16.48 -4.04
C LEU A 38 -9.24 -15.66 -2.76
N ALA A 39 -8.57 -16.19 -1.72
CA ALA A 39 -8.28 -15.45 -0.51
C ALA A 39 -7.38 -14.24 -0.78
N ILE A 40 -6.26 -14.42 -1.50
CA ILE A 40 -5.36 -13.31 -1.86
C ILE A 40 -6.11 -12.24 -2.65
N LEU A 41 -6.83 -12.64 -3.70
CA LEU A 41 -7.59 -11.72 -4.54
C LEU A 41 -8.70 -11.02 -3.75
N GLY A 42 -9.40 -11.74 -2.87
CA GLY A 42 -10.46 -11.20 -2.03
C GLY A 42 -9.93 -10.15 -1.05
N PHE A 43 -8.91 -10.49 -0.27
CA PHE A 43 -8.34 -9.56 0.72
C PHE A 43 -7.61 -8.38 0.08
N SER A 44 -6.89 -8.59 -1.04
CA SER A 44 -6.24 -7.50 -1.76
C SER A 44 -7.26 -6.53 -2.36
N THR A 45 -8.35 -7.06 -2.92
CA THR A 45 -9.46 -6.25 -3.44
C THR A 45 -10.16 -5.50 -2.32
N LEU A 46 -10.35 -6.13 -1.15
CA LEU A 46 -10.94 -5.50 0.03
C LEU A 46 -10.05 -4.35 0.55
N LEU A 47 -8.74 -4.59 0.64
CA LEU A 47 -7.76 -3.58 1.00
C LEU A 47 -7.79 -2.39 0.02
N GLY A 48 -7.71 -2.68 -1.28
CA GLY A 48 -7.76 -1.67 -2.33
C GLY A 48 -9.06 -0.86 -2.32
N THR A 49 -10.20 -1.54 -2.13
CA THR A 49 -11.51 -0.91 -1.99
C THR A 49 -11.54 0.04 -0.79
N GLY A 50 -11.04 -0.41 0.36
CA GLY A 50 -10.91 0.40 1.58
C GLY A 50 -10.07 1.64 1.35
N LEU A 51 -8.92 1.52 0.67
CA LEU A 51 -8.07 2.65 0.30
C LEU A 51 -8.79 3.62 -0.66
N GLY A 52 -9.52 3.09 -1.65
CA GLY A 52 -10.36 3.88 -2.56
C GLY A 52 -11.47 4.64 -1.82
N LEU A 53 -12.09 4.03 -0.81
CA LEU A 53 -13.06 4.68 0.07
C LEU A 53 -12.42 5.79 0.89
N VAL A 54 -11.22 5.58 1.45
CA VAL A 54 -10.47 6.64 2.17
C VAL A 54 -10.22 7.83 1.25
N VAL A 55 -9.71 7.61 0.04
CA VAL A 55 -9.46 8.68 -0.93
C VAL A 55 -10.75 9.41 -1.31
N GLY A 56 -11.82 8.66 -1.58
CA GLY A 56 -13.13 9.23 -1.93
C GLY A 56 -13.78 10.00 -0.78
N ALA A 57 -13.66 9.51 0.46
CA ALA A 57 -14.18 10.16 1.65
C ALA A 57 -13.43 11.45 1.95
N ARG A 58 -12.09 11.43 1.86
CA ARG A 58 -11.24 12.60 2.06
C ARG A 58 -11.49 13.68 1.02
N ARG A 59 -11.59 13.33 -0.27
CA ARG A 59 -11.93 14.29 -1.34
C ARG A 59 -13.32 14.91 -1.18
N GLY A 60 -14.24 14.19 -0.54
CA GLY A 60 -15.58 14.68 -0.24
C GLY A 60 -15.74 15.34 1.13
N GLY A 61 -14.64 15.67 1.83
CA GLY A 61 -14.70 16.37 3.13
C GLY A 61 -15.40 15.58 4.25
N ARG A 62 -15.45 14.25 4.17
CA ARG A 62 -16.15 13.39 5.15
C ARG A 62 -15.38 13.26 6.46
N SER A 63 -15.89 12.44 7.37
CA SER A 63 -15.24 12.17 8.65
C SER A 63 -14.00 11.27 8.54
N ARG A 64 -13.02 11.47 9.43
CA ARG A 64 -11.78 10.67 9.51
C ARG A 64 -11.99 9.19 9.85
N TRP A 65 -13.18 8.80 10.34
CA TRP A 65 -13.52 7.40 10.67
C TRP A 65 -13.39 6.46 9.48
N TRP A 66 -13.52 6.98 8.25
CA TRP A 66 -13.29 6.22 7.03
C TRP A 66 -11.86 5.67 6.90
N ARG A 67 -10.89 6.15 7.70
CA ARG A 67 -9.54 5.56 7.81
C ARG A 67 -9.54 4.10 8.23
N LEU A 68 -10.62 3.61 8.86
CA LEU A 68 -10.74 2.21 9.24
C LEU A 68 -11.17 1.30 8.08
N ALA A 69 -11.62 1.85 6.96
CA ALA A 69 -12.11 1.06 5.82
C ALA A 69 -11.11 0.03 5.25
N PRO A 70 -9.79 0.29 5.19
CA PRO A 70 -8.81 -0.70 4.73
C PRO A 70 -8.49 -1.81 5.75
N VAL A 71 -8.85 -1.65 7.04
CA VAL A 71 -8.42 -2.54 8.13
C VAL A 71 -8.78 -4.01 7.89
N PRO A 72 -9.99 -4.36 7.43
CA PRO A 72 -10.32 -5.77 7.13
C PRO A 72 -9.41 -6.39 6.05
N GLY A 73 -8.91 -5.59 5.11
CA GLY A 73 -7.98 -6.05 4.08
C GLY A 73 -6.56 -6.32 4.60
N LEU A 74 -6.22 -5.86 5.81
CA LEU A 74 -4.90 -6.08 6.42
C LEU A 74 -4.68 -7.53 6.87
N VAL A 75 -5.74 -8.35 6.92
CA VAL A 75 -5.62 -9.80 7.14
C VAL A 75 -4.63 -10.45 6.17
N LEU A 76 -4.51 -9.89 4.96
CA LEU A 76 -3.53 -10.29 3.94
C LEU A 76 -2.08 -10.23 4.43
N PHE A 77 -1.78 -9.36 5.39
CA PHE A 77 -0.44 -9.19 5.94
C PHE A 77 -0.16 -10.07 7.15
N MET A 78 -1.09 -10.87 7.66
CA MET A 78 -0.85 -11.68 8.88
C MET A 78 0.06 -12.90 8.68
N SER A 79 0.63 -13.09 7.49
CA SER A 79 1.36 -14.30 7.07
C SER A 79 2.54 -13.90 6.16
N PRO A 80 2.85 -14.50 4.98
CA PRO A 80 3.96 -14.04 4.13
C PRO A 80 3.92 -12.55 3.76
N GLY A 81 2.75 -11.91 3.76
CA GLY A 81 2.63 -10.48 3.45
C GLY A 81 3.42 -9.57 4.41
N MET A 82 3.68 -9.99 5.66
CA MET A 82 4.44 -9.20 6.65
C MET A 82 5.81 -8.75 6.12
N THR A 83 6.47 -9.56 5.30
CA THR A 83 7.82 -9.26 4.78
C THR A 83 7.84 -8.03 3.88
N LEU A 84 6.72 -7.72 3.24
CA LEU A 84 6.58 -6.57 2.34
C LEU A 84 6.32 -5.26 3.11
N VAL A 85 5.86 -5.36 4.37
CA VAL A 85 5.42 -4.20 5.15
C VAL A 85 6.55 -3.20 5.40
N PRO A 86 7.76 -3.60 5.87
CA PRO A 86 8.85 -2.63 6.10
C PRO A 86 9.20 -1.84 4.84
N GLY A 87 9.35 -2.51 3.70
CA GLY A 87 9.63 -1.85 2.42
C GLY A 87 8.51 -0.89 2.01
N ALA A 88 7.25 -1.30 2.14
CA ALA A 88 6.11 -0.46 1.78
C ALA A 88 5.97 0.77 2.68
N VAL A 89 6.24 0.62 3.97
CA VAL A 89 6.27 1.75 4.93
C VAL A 89 7.39 2.72 4.56
N LEU A 90 8.58 2.24 4.24
CA LEU A 90 9.70 3.08 3.83
C LEU A 90 9.41 3.84 2.52
N VAL A 91 8.79 3.19 1.53
CA VAL A 91 8.29 3.86 0.32
C VAL A 91 7.27 4.94 0.68
N ALA A 92 6.30 4.63 1.54
CA ALA A 92 5.27 5.59 1.94
C ALA A 92 5.86 6.82 2.66
N LEU A 93 6.88 6.61 3.48
CA LEU A 93 7.66 7.67 4.13
C LEU A 93 8.47 8.48 3.12
N ALA A 94 9.13 7.82 2.15
CA ALA A 94 9.90 8.48 1.10
C ALA A 94 9.04 9.48 0.30
N LEU A 95 7.77 9.12 0.06
CA LEU A 95 6.77 9.97 -0.60
C LEU A 95 6.23 11.11 0.29
N ALA A 96 6.38 11.00 1.61
CA ALA A 96 5.94 12.02 2.57
C ALA A 96 7.02 13.09 2.86
N VAL A 97 8.29 12.76 2.63
CA VAL A 97 9.42 13.65 2.90
C VAL A 97 9.65 14.61 1.71
N ARG A 98 10.05 15.86 2.01
CA ARG A 98 10.34 16.89 1.00
C ARG A 98 11.79 16.92 0.52
N SER A 99 12.72 16.39 1.32
CA SER A 99 14.16 16.37 1.01
C SER A 99 14.49 15.25 0.02
N ARG A 100 15.13 15.60 -1.10
CA ARG A 100 15.57 14.62 -2.12
C ARG A 100 16.54 13.60 -1.54
N ALA A 101 17.49 14.03 -0.69
CA ALA A 101 18.47 13.13 -0.08
C ALA A 101 17.79 12.11 0.84
N ALA A 102 16.84 12.55 1.66
CA ALA A 102 16.08 11.66 2.54
C ALA A 102 15.18 10.71 1.75
N THR A 103 14.55 11.17 0.66
CA THR A 103 13.79 10.31 -0.26
C THR A 103 14.67 9.21 -0.85
N VAL A 104 15.85 9.56 -1.37
CA VAL A 104 16.79 8.56 -1.93
C VAL A 104 17.22 7.57 -0.85
N LEU A 105 17.59 8.03 0.34
CA LEU A 105 17.99 7.17 1.45
C LEU A 105 16.87 6.19 1.85
N LEU A 106 15.62 6.66 1.93
CA LEU A 106 14.47 5.81 2.28
C LEU A 106 14.14 4.81 1.17
N LEU A 107 14.30 5.18 -0.10
CA LEU A 107 14.12 4.24 -1.22
C LEU A 107 15.22 3.19 -1.26
N LEU A 108 16.47 3.55 -0.97
CA LEU A 108 17.57 2.60 -0.82
C LEU A 108 17.32 1.67 0.36
N ALA A 109 16.89 2.20 1.51
CA ALA A 109 16.52 1.39 2.67
C ALA A 109 15.35 0.45 2.36
N ALA A 110 14.34 0.91 1.61
CA ALA A 110 13.22 0.09 1.17
C ALA A 110 13.68 -1.04 0.25
N LEU A 111 14.58 -0.74 -0.69
CA LEU A 111 15.17 -1.73 -1.59
C LEU A 111 15.95 -2.77 -0.80
N ILE A 112 16.81 -2.36 0.13
CA ILE A 112 17.58 -3.27 1.00
C ILE A 112 16.65 -4.16 1.83
N ALA A 113 15.61 -3.59 2.45
CA ALA A 113 14.65 -4.32 3.27
C ALA A 113 13.89 -5.40 2.50
N VAL A 114 13.79 -5.27 1.18
CA VAL A 114 13.12 -6.23 0.29
C VAL A 114 14.12 -7.22 -0.30
N VAL A 115 15.26 -6.75 -0.78
CA VAL A 115 16.26 -7.55 -1.50
C VAL A 115 16.97 -8.50 -0.55
N VAL A 116 17.43 -8.02 0.61
CA VAL A 116 18.25 -8.83 1.54
C VAL A 116 17.52 -10.11 2.00
N PRO A 117 16.25 -10.05 2.46
CA PRO A 117 15.52 -11.27 2.79
C PRO A 117 15.23 -12.16 1.58
N ALA A 118 15.11 -11.58 0.39
CA ALA A 118 14.79 -12.31 -0.83
C ALA A 118 15.98 -13.09 -1.41
N VAL A 119 17.22 -12.62 -1.19
CA VAL A 119 18.43 -13.30 -1.66
C VAL A 119 19.05 -14.22 -0.60
N GLY A 120 18.66 -14.09 0.68
CA GLY A 120 19.29 -14.79 1.78
C GLY A 120 20.70 -14.23 2.08
N LEU A 121 21.08 -14.20 3.36
CA LEU A 121 22.46 -13.87 3.75
C LEU A 121 23.39 -15.10 3.72
N ASP A 122 22.80 -16.28 3.52
CA ASP A 122 23.48 -17.58 3.56
C ASP A 122 24.02 -17.93 2.16
N GLY A 123 24.98 -17.12 1.69
CA GLY A 123 26.12 -17.42 0.80
C GLY A 123 26.12 -18.54 -0.26
N GLU A 124 25.02 -19.17 -0.66
CA GLU A 124 25.00 -20.04 -1.84
C GLU A 124 24.80 -19.13 -3.05
N GLY A 125 25.92 -18.69 -3.64
CA GLY A 125 26.00 -17.90 -4.87
C GLY A 125 25.45 -18.66 -6.08
N GLY A 126 24.16 -18.98 -6.05
CA GLY A 126 23.43 -19.51 -7.17
C GLY A 126 23.46 -18.51 -8.31
N GLU A 127 23.79 -18.98 -9.51
CA GLU A 127 23.77 -18.17 -10.72
C GLU A 127 22.45 -17.39 -10.82
N ALA A 128 22.54 -16.14 -11.28
CA ALA A 128 21.39 -15.26 -11.40
C ALA A 128 20.39 -15.84 -12.42
N SER A 129 19.44 -16.64 -11.94
CA SER A 129 18.39 -17.22 -12.76
C SER A 129 17.48 -16.11 -13.29
N PRO A 130 17.16 -16.08 -14.60
CA PRO A 130 16.22 -15.11 -15.16
C PRO A 130 14.87 -15.05 -14.41
N THR A 131 14.41 -16.21 -13.92
CA THR A 131 13.17 -16.31 -13.13
C THR A 131 13.30 -15.63 -11.77
N GLY A 132 14.46 -15.75 -11.11
CA GLY A 132 14.74 -15.08 -9.83
C GLY A 132 14.79 -13.56 -9.98
N SER A 133 15.46 -13.06 -11.03
CA SER A 133 15.51 -11.63 -11.36
C SER A 133 14.12 -11.05 -11.64
N LEU A 134 13.28 -11.80 -12.38
CA LEU A 134 11.92 -11.37 -12.68
C LEU A 134 11.04 -11.38 -11.43
N GLY A 135 11.17 -12.40 -10.57
CA GLY A 135 10.51 -12.46 -9.28
C GLY A 135 10.89 -11.29 -8.35
N LEU A 136 12.18 -10.94 -8.29
CA LEU A 136 12.67 -9.79 -7.53
C LEU A 136 12.07 -8.47 -8.06
N ALA A 137 12.05 -8.30 -9.38
CA ALA A 137 11.44 -7.12 -10.01
C ALA A 137 9.95 -7.00 -9.66
N LEU A 138 9.20 -8.10 -9.71
CA LEU A 138 7.77 -8.12 -9.35
C LEU A 138 7.55 -7.72 -7.89
N VAL A 139 8.38 -8.20 -6.97
CA VAL A 139 8.28 -7.85 -5.55
C VAL A 139 8.60 -6.37 -5.31
N ILE A 140 9.62 -5.82 -5.98
CA ILE A 140 9.94 -4.39 -5.89
C ILE A 140 8.75 -3.55 -6.37
N VAL A 141 8.14 -3.92 -7.50
CA VAL A 141 6.93 -3.26 -8.01
C VAL A 141 5.77 -3.38 -7.01
N ALA A 142 5.52 -4.58 -6.48
CA ALA A 142 4.44 -4.82 -5.52
C ALA A 142 4.60 -3.99 -4.24
N VAL A 143 5.82 -3.87 -3.71
CA VAL A 143 6.16 -3.05 -2.55
C VAL A 143 5.99 -1.57 -2.84
N GLY A 144 6.44 -1.10 -4.01
CA GLY A 144 6.25 0.27 -4.44
C GLY A 144 4.77 0.66 -4.52
N LEU A 145 3.95 -0.17 -5.16
CA LEU A 145 2.51 0.02 -5.26
C LEU A 145 1.82 0.03 -3.89
N LEU A 146 2.23 -0.89 -3.00
CA LEU A 146 1.69 -0.94 -1.64
C LEU A 146 2.07 0.31 -0.83
N GLY A 147 3.31 0.78 -0.97
CA GLY A 147 3.77 2.01 -0.34
C GLY A 147 3.02 3.26 -0.80
N VAL A 148 2.66 3.34 -2.08
CA VAL A 148 1.75 4.41 -2.58
C VAL A 148 0.39 4.32 -1.88
N GLY A 149 -0.15 3.10 -1.73
CA GLY A 149 -1.40 2.86 -1.00
C GLY A 149 -1.34 3.32 0.46
N PHE A 150 -0.27 2.96 1.18
CA PHE A 150 -0.05 3.39 2.57
C PHE A 150 0.17 4.90 2.70
N HIS A 151 0.89 5.51 1.77
CA HIS A 151 1.02 6.97 1.71
C HIS A 151 -0.35 7.64 1.60
N GLU A 152 -1.19 7.16 0.67
CA GLU A 152 -2.55 7.66 0.50
C GLU A 152 -3.43 7.42 1.73
N TRP A 153 -3.22 6.33 2.47
CA TRP A 153 -3.93 6.06 3.71
C TRP A 153 -3.56 7.04 4.83
N TRP A 154 -2.26 7.33 4.99
CA TRP A 154 -1.75 8.20 6.06
C TRP A 154 -1.85 9.69 5.78
N ARG A 155 -2.10 10.10 4.53
CA ARG A 155 -2.30 11.50 4.16
C ARG A 155 -3.26 12.20 5.13
N ARG A 156 -2.84 13.40 5.55
CA ARG A 156 -3.56 14.23 6.51
C ARG A 156 -4.95 14.54 5.97
N TRP A 157 -5.95 14.45 6.84
CA TRP A 157 -7.29 14.91 6.53
C TRP A 157 -7.30 16.43 6.74
N ALA A 158 -7.81 17.18 5.76
CA ALA A 158 -7.99 18.61 5.94
C ALA A 158 -8.98 18.83 7.10
N PRO A 159 -8.73 19.80 7.99
CA PRO A 159 -9.73 20.17 9.00
C PRO A 159 -11.05 20.51 8.29
N PRO A 160 -12.21 20.11 8.85
CA PRO A 160 -13.48 20.62 8.36
C PRO A 160 -13.41 22.14 8.39
N THR A 161 -13.62 22.80 7.24
CA THR A 161 -13.81 24.24 7.19
C THR A 161 -15.00 24.54 8.08
N ARG A 162 -14.75 24.99 9.32
CA ARG A 162 -15.80 25.56 10.15
C ARG A 162 -16.34 26.72 9.33
N HIS A 163 -17.60 26.64 8.91
CA HIS A 163 -18.30 27.81 8.41
C HIS A 163 -18.35 28.79 9.57
N THR A 164 -17.42 29.74 9.60
CA THR A 164 -17.55 30.93 10.44
C THR A 164 -18.87 31.57 10.00
N PRO A 165 -19.88 31.67 10.87
CA PRO A 165 -21.12 32.33 10.50
C PRO A 165 -20.77 33.75 10.06
N ALA A 166 -21.24 34.15 8.87
CA ALA A 166 -20.92 35.42 8.24
C ALA A 166 -21.47 36.66 8.99
N GLY A 167 -21.94 36.52 10.22
CA GLY A 167 -22.62 37.57 10.99
C GLY A 167 -21.92 38.04 12.27
N ALA A 168 -20.77 37.48 12.68
CA ALA A 168 -20.15 37.82 13.97
C ALA A 168 -19.19 39.04 13.93
N ARG A 169 -19.40 39.99 13.01
CA ARG A 169 -18.65 41.26 12.97
C ARG A 169 -19.55 42.44 12.60
N SER A 170 -20.49 42.75 13.47
CA SER A 170 -21.13 44.08 13.44
C SER A 170 -21.90 44.35 14.73
N GLU A 171 -21.27 44.28 15.92
CA GLU A 171 -21.89 44.89 17.10
C GLU A 171 -20.89 45.13 18.24
N THR A 172 -20.45 46.40 18.32
CA THR A 172 -19.93 47.23 19.44
C THR A 172 -18.99 48.24 18.76
N ARG A 173 -19.44 49.34 18.13
CA ARG A 173 -20.30 50.46 18.55
C ARG A 173 -19.78 51.23 19.77
N VAL A 174 -19.36 52.47 19.45
CA VAL A 174 -19.22 53.72 20.22
C VAL A 174 -18.03 53.84 21.17
#